data_AF-A0A949ABH1-F1
#
_entry.id   AF-A0A949ABH1-F1
#
_cell.length_a   1.000
_cell.length_b   1.000
_cell.length_c   1.000
_cell.angle_alpha   90.00
_cell.angle_beta   90.00
_cell.angle_gamma   90.00
#
_symmetry.space_group_name_H-M   'P 1'
#
loop_
_entity.id
_entity.type
_entity.pdbx_description
1 polymer ?
#
loop_
_entity_poly.entity_id
_entity_poly.type
_entity_poly.pdbx_seq_one_letter_code
_entity_poly.pdbx_strand_id
1 'polypeptide(L)'
;VHTYRKVTMREVHEHKLLPMIQITAEIARITRIEWFSCEVAINKRNNEFVAIDYMNDQCWVNPQSKSADGIPDDVITHITERIVKKAREYAFSYSNPDKSRT
;
A
#
# COMPACT_ATOMS: atom_id res chain seq x y z
N VAL A 1 6.19 -5.28 21.75
CA VAL A 1 6.44 -5.56 20.32
C VAL A 1 5.08 -5.56 19.63
N HIS A 2 4.93 -4.83 18.54
CA HIS A 2 3.70 -4.84 17.75
C HIS A 2 3.80 -5.96 16.72
N THR A 3 2.77 -6.79 16.58
CA THR A 3 2.73 -7.86 15.59
C THR A 3 1.74 -7.49 14.50
N TYR A 4 2.24 -7.24 13.29
CA TYR A 4 1.40 -6.95 12.15
C TYR A 4 0.62 -8.20 11.72
N ARG A 5 -0.56 -7.98 11.14
CA ARG A 5 -1.34 -9.03 10.51
C ARG A 5 -2.19 -8.43 9.39
N LYS A 6 -2.62 -9.28 8.46
CA LYS A 6 -3.58 -8.86 7.45
C LYS A 6 -4.92 -8.52 8.12
N VAL A 7 -5.53 -7.45 7.63
CA VAL A 7 -6.91 -7.07 7.97
C VAL A 7 -7.85 -7.99 7.19
N THR A 8 -8.83 -8.56 7.87
CA THR A 8 -9.84 -9.43 7.23
C THR A 8 -11.00 -8.60 6.69
N MET A 9 -11.75 -9.15 5.72
CA MET A 9 -12.96 -8.48 5.20
C MET A 9 -14.03 -8.27 6.29
N ARG A 10 -14.09 -9.18 7.27
CA ARG A 10 -14.97 -9.02 8.44
C ARG A 10 -14.59 -7.78 9.24
N GLU A 11 -13.30 -7.57 9.50
CA GLU A 11 -12.81 -6.41 10.23
C GLU A 11 -12.95 -5.10 9.44
N VAL A 12 -12.79 -5.15 8.11
CA VAL A 12 -13.11 -4.01 7.24
C VAL A 12 -14.56 -3.56 7.46
N HIS A 13 -15.49 -4.52 7.57
CA HIS A 13 -16.89 -4.24 7.82
C HIS A 13 -17.15 -3.78 9.27
N GLU A 14 -16.70 -4.55 10.27
CA GLU A 14 -16.92 -4.30 11.70
C GLU A 14 -16.35 -2.95 12.15
N HIS A 15 -15.19 -2.56 11.61
CA HIS A 15 -14.51 -1.31 11.95
C HIS A 15 -14.76 -0.20 10.92
N LYS A 16 -15.63 -0.41 9.94
CA LYS A 16 -15.99 0.57 8.90
C LYS A 16 -14.75 1.17 8.21
N LEU A 17 -13.80 0.33 7.81
CA LEU A 17 -12.50 0.75 7.28
C LEU A 17 -12.53 1.21 5.81
N LEU A 18 -13.70 1.18 5.16
CA LEU A 18 -13.84 1.65 3.76
C LEU A 18 -13.34 3.08 3.52
N PRO A 19 -13.61 4.08 4.40
CA PRO A 19 -13.09 5.43 4.21
C PRO A 19 -11.55 5.48 4.24
N MET A 20 -10.90 4.66 5.07
CA MET A 20 -9.44 4.55 5.08
C MET A 20 -8.91 4.02 3.73
N ILE A 21 -9.56 2.99 3.16
CA ILE A 21 -9.19 2.45 1.84
C ILE A 21 -9.43 3.49 0.73
N GLN A 22 -10.48 4.29 0.83
CA GLN A 22 -10.75 5.38 -0.11
C GLN A 22 -9.68 6.47 -0.05
N ILE A 23 -9.22 6.82 1.16
CA ILE A 23 -8.11 7.76 1.37
C ILE A 23 -6.86 7.26 0.65
N THR A 24 -6.48 5.99 0.83
CA THR A 24 -5.27 5.45 0.17
C THR A 24 -5.42 5.43 -1.35
N ALA A 25 -6.59 5.08 -1.89
CA ALA A 25 -6.86 5.15 -3.32
C ALA A 25 -6.77 6.58 -3.87
N GLU A 26 -7.27 7.56 -3.12
CA GLU A 26 -7.24 8.96 -3.52
C GLU A 26 -5.82 9.54 -3.48
N ILE A 27 -5.02 9.19 -2.48
CA ILE A 27 -3.58 9.52 -2.44
C ILE A 27 -2.90 8.97 -3.69
N ALA A 28 -3.06 7.68 -3.99
CA ALA A 28 -2.47 7.06 -5.18
C ALA A 28 -2.89 7.75 -6.48
N ARG A 29 -4.18 8.13 -6.58
CA ARG A 29 -4.74 8.83 -7.75
C ARG A 29 -4.13 10.22 -7.94
N ILE A 30 -3.98 10.98 -6.85
CA ILE A 30 -3.47 12.36 -6.88
C ILE A 30 -1.95 12.36 -7.14
N THR A 31 -1.20 11.52 -6.42
CA THR A 31 0.27 11.48 -6.50
C THR A 31 0.79 10.70 -7.70
N ARG A 32 -0.04 9.82 -8.28
CA ARG A 32 0.33 8.85 -9.32
C ARG A 32 1.42 7.87 -8.87
N ILE A 33 1.56 7.67 -7.57
CA ILE A 33 2.51 6.73 -6.99
C ILE A 33 1.80 5.41 -6.69
N GLU A 34 2.41 4.31 -7.14
CA GLU A 34 1.86 2.95 -6.99
C GLU A 34 2.40 2.23 -5.74
N TRP A 35 3.43 2.78 -5.09
CA TRP A 35 4.10 2.20 -3.93
C TRP A 35 4.39 3.27 -2.88
N PHE A 36 3.65 3.23 -1.78
CA PHE A 36 3.77 4.16 -0.65
C PHE A 36 3.15 3.54 0.61
N SER A 37 3.50 4.09 1.76
CA SER A 37 2.73 3.93 2.99
C SER A 37 2.12 5.27 3.41
N CYS A 38 1.08 5.22 4.24
CA CYS A 38 0.46 6.40 4.81
C CYS A 38 -0.05 6.08 6.22
N GLU A 39 -0.18 7.10 7.06
CA GLU A 39 -0.79 6.99 8.37
C GLU A 39 -2.15 7.69 8.39
N VAL A 40 -3.16 6.97 8.88
CA VAL A 40 -4.53 7.46 8.99
C VAL A 40 -4.97 7.39 10.45
N ALA A 41 -5.29 8.54 11.03
CA ALA A 41 -5.84 8.64 12.37
C ALA A 41 -7.38 8.58 12.34
N ILE A 42 -7.96 8.14 13.46
CA ILE A 42 -9.41 8.20 13.69
C ILE A 42 -9.69 9.33 14.67
N ASN A 43 -10.50 10.29 14.27
CA ASN A 43 -11.00 11.33 15.15
C ASN A 43 -12.03 10.72 16.11
N LYS A 44 -11.68 10.63 17.41
CA LYS A 44 -12.53 10.00 18.43
C LYS A 44 -13.86 10.72 18.69
N ARG A 45 -14.05 11.96 18.23
CA ARG A 45 -15.30 12.73 18.45
C ARG A 45 -16.38 12.39 17.43
N ASN A 46 -15.99 12.16 16.18
CA ASN A 46 -16.91 11.97 15.06
C ASN A 46 -16.64 10.69 14.24
N ASN A 47 -15.61 9.91 14.61
CA ASN A 47 -15.13 8.70 13.93
C ASN A 47 -14.67 8.94 12.48
N GLU A 48 -14.29 10.16 12.13
CA GLU A 48 -13.72 10.45 10.82
C GLU A 48 -12.30 9.92 10.70
N PHE A 49 -11.98 9.39 9.51
CA PHE A 49 -10.62 9.01 9.14
C PHE A 49 -9.90 10.22 8.54
N VAL A 50 -8.72 10.52 9.07
CA VAL A 50 -7.90 11.66 8.64
C VAL A 50 -6.50 11.17 8.32
N ALA A 51 -6.04 11.40 7.09
CA ALA A 51 -4.63 11.18 6.74
C ALA A 51 -3.77 12.17 7.54
N ILE A 52 -2.82 11.65 8.33
CA ILE A 52 -1.89 12.46 9.12
C ILE A 52 -0.47 12.41 8.58
N ASP A 53 -0.12 11.32 7.90
CA ASP A 53 1.10 11.20 7.10
C ASP A 53 0.70 10.65 5.73
N TYR A 54 0.67 11.53 4.74
CA TYR A 54 -0.04 11.29 3.49
C TYR A 54 0.76 10.43 2.52
N MET A 55 2.09 10.49 2.53
CA MET A 55 2.92 9.76 1.57
C MET A 55 4.33 9.57 2.11
N ASN A 56 4.61 8.35 2.54
CA ASN A 56 5.95 7.87 2.83
C ASN A 56 6.42 6.98 1.68
N ASP A 57 7.49 7.41 1.00
CA ASP A 57 8.18 6.60 -0.02
C ASP A 57 9.12 5.54 0.60
N GLN A 58 9.43 5.70 1.89
CA GLN A 58 10.18 4.74 2.70
C GLN A 58 9.26 3.73 3.38
N CYS A 59 8.71 2.78 2.60
CA CYS A 59 7.93 1.70 3.16
C CYS A 59 8.79 0.76 4.03
N TRP A 60 8.43 0.59 5.29
CA TRP A 60 9.02 -0.44 6.15
C TRP A 60 8.59 -1.83 5.68
N VAL A 61 9.52 -2.64 5.19
CA VAL A 61 9.25 -3.93 4.53
C VAL A 61 10.05 -5.10 5.11
N ASN A 62 10.40 -5.03 6.39
CA ASN A 62 11.02 -6.19 7.03
C ASN A 62 10.01 -7.35 7.13
N PRO A 63 10.34 -8.57 6.67
CA PRO A 63 9.44 -9.71 6.79
C PRO A 63 9.39 -10.23 8.24
N GLN A 64 8.25 -10.79 8.64
CA GLN A 64 8.06 -11.38 9.98
C GLN A 64 9.01 -12.53 10.29
N SER A 65 9.40 -13.30 9.28
CA SER A 65 10.44 -14.33 9.42
C SER A 65 11.81 -13.80 9.86
N LYS A 66 12.08 -12.48 9.74
CA LYS A 66 13.36 -11.84 10.08
C LYS A 66 13.27 -10.79 11.19
N SER A 67 12.09 -10.23 11.46
CA SER A 67 11.86 -9.27 12.53
C SER A 67 10.52 -9.51 13.21
N ALA A 68 10.47 -9.49 14.54
CA ALA A 68 9.25 -9.75 15.30
C ALA A 68 8.14 -8.70 15.05
N ASP A 69 8.53 -7.50 14.62
CA ASP A 69 7.66 -6.40 14.21
C ASP A 69 7.60 -6.24 12.68
N GLY A 70 8.04 -7.25 11.93
CA GLY A 70 7.92 -7.26 10.49
C GLY A 70 6.46 -7.35 10.02
N ILE A 71 6.25 -7.11 8.73
CA ILE A 71 4.96 -7.37 8.07
C ILE A 71 4.91 -8.82 7.56
N PRO A 72 3.70 -9.42 7.40
CA PRO A 72 3.57 -10.82 7.01
C PRO A 72 4.35 -11.16 5.72
N ASP A 73 5.07 -12.28 5.74
CA ASP A 73 5.93 -12.72 4.63
C ASP A 73 5.20 -12.85 3.29
N ASP A 74 3.92 -13.23 3.31
CA ASP A 74 3.10 -13.35 2.11
C ASP A 74 2.74 -11.97 1.50
N VAL A 75 2.62 -10.94 2.34
CA VAL A 75 2.46 -9.55 1.88
C VAL A 75 3.74 -9.07 1.21
N ILE A 76 4.92 -9.35 1.79
CA ILE A 76 6.23 -9.04 1.18
C ILE A 76 6.39 -9.72 -0.17
N THR A 77 6.03 -11.01 -0.24
CA THR A 77 6.09 -11.79 -1.48
C THR A 77 5.19 -11.16 -2.54
N HIS A 78 3.95 -10.83 -2.18
CA HIS A 78 3.01 -10.18 -3.09
C HIS A 78 3.53 -8.84 -3.62
N ILE A 79 4.06 -7.98 -2.75
CA ILE A 79 4.65 -6.69 -3.14
C ILE A 79 5.81 -6.92 -4.13
N THR A 80 6.69 -7.86 -3.83
CA THR A 80 7.85 -8.19 -4.66
C THR A 80 7.42 -8.63 -6.07
N GLU A 81 6.43 -9.52 -6.16
CA GLU A 81 5.87 -9.96 -7.45
C GLU A 81 5.31 -8.80 -8.26
N ARG A 82 4.60 -7.86 -7.62
CA ARG A 82 4.04 -6.67 -8.27
C ARG A 82 5.13 -5.74 -8.80
N ILE A 83 6.19 -5.51 -8.00
CA ILE A 83 7.34 -4.70 -8.42
C ILE A 83 8.05 -5.34 -9.62
N VAL A 84 8.33 -6.65 -9.55
CA VAL A 84 8.98 -7.39 -10.65
C VAL A 84 8.13 -7.36 -11.92
N LYS A 85 6.81 -7.54 -11.80
CA LYS A 85 5.88 -7.43 -12.92
C LYS A 85 5.95 -6.04 -13.57
N LYS A 86 5.90 -4.97 -12.75
CA LYS A 86 5.95 -3.59 -13.25
C LYS A 86 7.29 -3.27 -13.91
N ALA A 87 8.40 -3.69 -13.32
CA ALA A 87 9.73 -3.53 -13.90
C ALA A 87 9.85 -4.23 -15.26
N ARG A 88 9.27 -5.42 -15.38
CA ARG A 88 9.20 -6.16 -16.65
C ARG A 88 8.39 -5.40 -17.70
N GLU A 89 7.20 -4.94 -17.37
CA GLU A 89 6.34 -4.14 -18.27
C GLU A 89 7.06 -2.88 -18.74
N TYR A 90 7.73 -2.18 -17.81
CA TYR A 90 8.53 -1.00 -18.13
C TYR A 90 9.67 -1.32 -19.10
N ALA A 91 10.49 -2.33 -18.81
CA ALA A 91 11.59 -2.77 -19.67
C ALA A 91 11.12 -3.14 -21.10
N PHE A 92 9.98 -3.83 -21.24
CA PHE A 92 9.44 -4.17 -22.56
C PHE A 92 8.90 -2.95 -23.32
N SER A 93 8.24 -2.02 -22.63
CA SER A 93 7.77 -0.78 -23.24
C SER A 93 8.93 0.10 -23.73
N TYR A 94 10.05 0.11 -22.98
CA TYR A 94 11.27 0.82 -23.35
C TYR A 94 12.00 0.19 -24.56
N SER A 95 11.91 -1.14 -24.69
CA SER A 95 12.55 -1.88 -25.78
C SER A 95 11.79 -1.80 -27.11
N ASN A 96 10.62 -1.16 -27.15
CA ASN A 96 9.77 -1.07 -28.33
C ASN A 96 9.11 0.34 -28.43
N PRO A 97 9.89 1.38 -28.77
CA PRO A 97 9.49 2.78 -28.61
C PRO A 97 8.29 3.22 -29.46
N ASP A 98 7.93 2.46 -30.50
CA ASP A 98 6.91 2.82 -31.49
C ASP A 98 5.45 2.59 -31.02
N LYS A 99 5.23 1.99 -29.83
CA LYS A 99 3.88 1.79 -29.26
C LYS A 99 3.46 2.85 -28.22
N SER A 100 4.26 3.90 -28.05
CA SER A 100 3.99 4.97 -27.07
C SER A 100 3.19 6.16 -27.64
N ARG A 101 2.76 6.10 -28.91
CA ARG A 101 1.98 7.14 -29.59
C ARG A 101 0.81 6.56 -30.41
N THR A 102 -0.22 6.07 -29.73
CA THR A 102 -1.59 5.98 -30.28
C THR A 102 -2.57 6.09 -29.14
#